data_AF-A0A061HLN8-F1
#
_entry.id   AF-A0A061HLN8-F1
#
_cell.length_a   1.000
_cell.length_b   1.000
_cell.length_c   1.000
_cell.angle_alpha   90.00
_cell.angle_beta   90.00
_cell.angle_gamma   90.00
#
_symmetry.space_group_name_H-M   'P 1'
#
loop_
_entity.id
_entity.type
_entity.pdbx_description
1 polymer ?
#
loop_
_entity_poly.entity_id
_entity_poly.type
_entity_poly.pdbx_seq_one_letter_code
_entity_poly.pdbx_strand_id
1 'polypeptide(L)'
;MNYSELAWLRKIPNNVMGLITGLLPAVAMAILMSLVPVIMRVAAKLSGEPSLARVELFTQNAYFVFQVVHVFLVATVASAATTLVKEVTDDPSSITSLLATKIPKASNFYISYLLVQGLTVASGVISQVVGFIIFKLIYRFLAKTPRSMYQKWSSLSAISWGSTLPVFTNIAVIGIVYSCIAPVVIGFGAVAMFLFYIAYRYNVLFVSDSPINTKGLIYPRALQQLLTGVYLAEFCLLGLFIISKASGPIVLMIVFIIFTVVYHLLLNKALGPLLYTLPKSLMAEESNDAETPDTNGKNSEQNMDSSPVPTVHSQRDTFTRFIETYIQYDYATLRKIVPRSETFHNQLAEADAENAFLPPSVTSKVPLLWVPRDSIGISSEEISETGKVIPITDEGAILGDDNFITWNPETSRPPIWKPKIYY
;
A
#
# COMPACT_ATOMS: atom_id res chain seq x y z
N MET A 1 -11.39 39.66 19.70
CA MET A 1 -12.67 38.94 19.88
C MET A 1 -12.67 38.28 21.26
N ASN A 2 -13.51 38.77 22.18
CA ASN A 2 -13.66 38.23 23.54
C ASN A 2 -14.81 37.23 23.55
N TYR A 3 -14.54 35.96 23.25
CA TYR A 3 -15.51 34.90 23.46
C TYR A 3 -15.46 34.50 24.95
N SER A 4 -16.56 34.77 25.68
CA SER A 4 -16.66 34.50 27.13
C SER A 4 -16.40 33.05 27.50
N GLU A 5 -16.67 32.11 26.59
CA GLU A 5 -16.49 30.67 26.79
C GLU A 5 -15.03 30.21 26.70
N LEU A 6 -14.16 31.02 26.10
CA LEU A 6 -12.72 30.74 25.94
C LEU A 6 -11.86 31.48 26.98
N ALA A 7 -12.47 32.13 27.98
CA ALA A 7 -11.75 32.89 29.00
C ALA A 7 -10.79 32.03 29.85
N TRP A 8 -11.02 30.71 29.91
CA TRP A 8 -10.12 29.76 30.58
C TRP A 8 -8.75 29.63 29.90
N LEU A 9 -8.64 29.88 28.58
CA LEU A 9 -7.34 29.90 27.89
C LEU A 9 -6.41 30.96 28.49
N ARG A 10 -6.95 32.11 28.93
CA ARG A 10 -6.13 33.18 29.53
C ARG A 10 -5.49 32.81 30.87
N LYS A 11 -5.89 31.71 31.51
CA LYS A 11 -5.29 31.23 32.77
C LYS A 11 -4.07 30.34 32.55
N ILE A 12 -3.76 29.97 31.30
CA ILE A 12 -2.66 29.07 30.95
C ILE A 12 -1.38 29.91 30.68
N PRO A 13 -0.21 29.50 31.20
CA PRO A 13 1.05 30.22 30.97
C PRO A 13 1.35 30.41 29.47
N ASN A 14 1.90 31.56 29.08
CA ASN A 14 2.14 31.91 27.67
C ASN A 14 2.97 30.85 26.91
N ASN A 15 3.92 30.20 27.57
CA ASN A 15 4.75 29.14 26.97
C ASN A 15 3.94 27.87 26.67
N VAL A 16 2.98 27.52 27.54
CA VAL A 16 2.08 26.38 27.37
C VAL A 16 0.98 26.71 26.35
N MET A 17 0.51 27.96 26.32
CA MET A 17 -0.43 28.44 25.31
C MET A 17 0.18 28.39 23.91
N GLY A 18 1.43 28.82 23.74
CA GLY A 18 2.17 28.73 22.48
C GLY A 18 2.31 27.27 22.00
N LEU A 19 2.60 26.35 22.92
CA LEU A 19 2.66 24.92 22.60
C LEU A 19 1.29 24.37 22.20
N ILE A 20 0.22 24.68 22.95
CA ILE A 20 -1.14 24.20 22.64
C ILE A 20 -1.61 24.76 21.31
N THR A 21 -1.41 26.06 21.04
CA THR A 21 -1.90 26.71 19.80
C THR A 21 -1.10 26.32 18.56
N GLY A 22 0.19 25.98 18.68
CA GLY A 22 1.02 25.53 17.57
C GLY A 22 0.98 24.01 17.33
N LEU A 23 1.10 23.21 18.40
CA LEU A 23 1.26 21.76 18.32
C LEU A 23 -0.10 21.04 18.23
N LEU A 24 -1.10 21.45 19.02
CA LEU A 24 -2.38 20.73 19.09
C LEU A 24 -3.08 20.66 17.73
N PRO A 25 -3.18 21.74 16.93
CA PRO A 25 -3.81 21.66 15.61
C PRO A 25 -3.05 20.73 14.66
N ALA A 26 -1.72 20.78 14.65
CA ALA A 26 -0.90 19.92 13.81
C ALA A 26 -1.07 18.44 14.18
N VAL A 27 -1.04 18.11 15.48
CA VAL A 27 -1.24 16.74 15.97
C VAL A 27 -2.67 16.25 15.74
N ALA A 28 -3.68 17.08 16.01
CA ALA A 28 -5.07 16.75 15.76
C ALA A 28 -5.33 16.49 14.27
N MET A 29 -4.76 17.31 13.39
CA MET A 29 -4.84 17.10 11.94
C MET A 29 -4.13 15.81 11.52
N ALA A 30 -2.94 15.52 12.06
CA ALA A 30 -2.23 14.28 11.75
C ALA A 30 -3.04 13.04 12.19
N ILE A 31 -3.63 13.07 13.38
CA ILE A 31 -4.51 12.01 13.89
C ILE A 31 -5.73 11.86 12.97
N LEU A 32 -6.41 12.97 12.65
CA LEU A 32 -7.56 12.96 11.76
C LEU A 32 -7.21 12.34 10.39
N MET A 33 -6.10 12.75 9.78
CA MET A 33 -5.64 12.23 8.48
C MET A 33 -5.31 10.73 8.54
N SER A 34 -4.73 10.25 9.65
CA SER A 34 -4.47 8.81 9.83
C SER A 34 -5.74 7.98 10.03
N LEU A 35 -6.81 8.59 10.53
CA LEU A 35 -8.11 7.93 10.74
C LEU A 35 -8.93 7.80 9.44
N VAL A 36 -8.78 8.72 8.48
CA VAL A 36 -9.52 8.71 7.21
C VAL A 36 -9.50 7.35 6.49
N PRO A 37 -8.35 6.72 6.19
CA PRO A 37 -8.32 5.43 5.52
C PRO A 37 -8.97 4.31 6.35
N VAL A 38 -8.93 4.40 7.69
CA VAL A 38 -9.60 3.44 8.58
C VAL A 38 -11.11 3.54 8.42
N ILE A 39 -11.67 4.76 8.40
CA ILE A 39 -13.09 4.99 8.17
C ILE A 39 -13.50 4.46 6.78
N MET A 40 -12.68 4.69 5.76
CA MET A 40 -12.96 4.19 4.40
C MET A 40 -12.95 2.67 4.31
N ARG A 41 -12.05 1.98 5.03
CA ARG A 41 -12.09 0.51 5.13
C ARG A 41 -13.36 0.01 5.83
N VAL A 42 -13.81 0.70 6.87
CA VAL A 42 -15.07 0.37 7.54
C VAL A 42 -16.25 0.58 6.59
N ALA A 43 -16.28 1.69 5.86
CA ALA A 43 -17.31 1.96 4.85
C ALA A 43 -17.32 0.88 3.75
N ALA A 44 -16.15 0.44 3.28
CA ALA A 44 -16.03 -0.64 2.29
C ALA A 44 -16.56 -2.00 2.80
N LYS A 45 -16.38 -2.28 4.10
CA LYS A 45 -16.97 -3.47 4.73
C LYS A 45 -18.48 -3.35 4.84
N LEU A 46 -18.98 -2.17 5.20
CA LEU A 46 -20.42 -1.89 5.29
C LEU A 46 -21.11 -1.91 3.91
N SER A 47 -20.40 -1.57 2.84
CA SER A 47 -20.92 -1.67 1.47
C SER A 47 -21.04 -3.11 0.96
N GLY A 48 -20.59 -4.11 1.74
CA GLY A 48 -20.75 -5.53 1.41
C GLY A 48 -19.66 -6.10 0.50
N GLU A 49 -18.44 -5.55 0.51
CA GLU A 49 -17.36 -6.10 -0.30
C GLU A 49 -16.98 -7.52 0.15
N PRO A 50 -16.97 -8.52 -0.76
CA PRO A 50 -16.90 -9.93 -0.39
C PRO A 50 -15.50 -10.39 0.04
N SER A 51 -14.45 -9.60 -0.22
CA SER A 51 -13.07 -9.96 0.10
C SER A 51 -12.26 -8.77 0.62
N LEU A 52 -11.27 -9.05 1.47
CA LEU A 52 -10.35 -8.02 1.98
C LEU A 52 -9.55 -7.34 0.87
N ALA A 53 -9.22 -8.07 -0.20
CA ALA A 53 -8.57 -7.51 -1.37
C ALA A 53 -9.43 -6.45 -2.06
N ARG A 54 -10.75 -6.66 -2.15
CA ARG A 54 -11.66 -5.68 -2.75
C ARG A 54 -11.93 -4.51 -1.82
N VAL A 55 -11.97 -4.74 -0.49
CA VAL A 55 -11.97 -3.67 0.52
C VAL A 55 -10.76 -2.74 0.37
N GLU A 56 -9.55 -3.28 0.16
CA GLU A 56 -8.35 -2.47 -0.07
C GLU A 56 -8.42 -1.67 -1.38
N LEU A 57 -8.91 -2.29 -2.46
CA LEU A 57 -9.11 -1.59 -3.75
C LEU A 57 -10.16 -0.48 -3.67
N PHE A 58 -11.24 -0.69 -2.92
CA PHE A 58 -12.24 0.34 -2.64
C PHE A 58 -11.62 1.49 -1.84
N THR A 59 -10.88 1.15 -0.77
CA THR A 59 -10.20 2.11 0.09
C THR A 59 -9.22 2.95 -0.71
N GLN A 60 -8.42 2.34 -1.60
CA GLN A 60 -7.52 3.06 -2.49
C GLN A 60 -8.25 4.11 -3.34
N ASN A 61 -9.43 3.77 -3.86
CA ASN A 61 -10.20 4.69 -4.69
C ASN A 61 -10.76 5.86 -3.89
N ALA A 62 -11.45 5.56 -2.79
CA ALA A 62 -12.05 6.58 -1.93
C ALA A 62 -10.98 7.50 -1.35
N TYR A 63 -9.85 6.93 -0.92
CA TYR A 63 -8.76 7.70 -0.32
C TYR A 63 -8.01 8.53 -1.36
N PHE A 64 -7.88 8.05 -2.60
CA PHE A 64 -7.35 8.86 -3.69
C PHE A 64 -8.21 10.08 -3.98
N VAL A 65 -9.53 9.91 -4.09
CA VAL A 65 -10.45 11.04 -4.29
C VAL A 65 -10.31 12.05 -3.14
N PHE A 66 -10.26 11.56 -1.90
CA PHE A 66 -10.02 12.42 -0.74
C PHE A 66 -8.67 13.15 -0.83
N GLN A 67 -7.59 12.48 -1.22
CA GLN A 67 -6.27 13.09 -1.39
C GLN A 67 -6.29 14.20 -2.45
N VAL A 68 -6.92 13.97 -3.60
CA VAL A 68 -7.04 14.99 -4.65
C VAL A 68 -7.91 16.17 -4.18
N VAL A 69 -9.04 15.92 -3.54
CA VAL A 69 -9.92 17.01 -3.08
C VAL A 69 -9.26 17.80 -1.94
N HIS A 70 -8.73 17.11 -0.93
CA HIS A 70 -8.24 17.77 0.28
C HIS A 70 -6.80 18.29 0.12
N VAL A 71 -5.87 17.43 -0.27
CA VAL A 71 -4.43 17.77 -0.30
C VAL A 71 -4.05 18.53 -1.57
N PHE A 72 -4.79 18.33 -2.66
CA PHE A 72 -4.58 19.09 -3.89
C PHE A 72 -5.52 20.32 -3.99
N LEU A 73 -6.82 20.12 -4.20
CA LEU A 73 -7.75 21.24 -4.49
C LEU A 73 -7.91 22.20 -3.29
N VAL A 74 -8.27 21.69 -2.12
CA VAL A 74 -8.50 22.53 -0.93
C VAL A 74 -7.21 23.22 -0.50
N ALA A 75 -6.07 22.53 -0.48
CA ALA A 75 -4.79 23.15 -0.13
C ALA A 75 -4.39 24.27 -1.10
N THR A 76 -4.59 24.07 -2.41
CA THR A 76 -4.32 25.09 -3.44
C THR A 76 -5.16 26.34 -3.24
N VAL A 77 -6.41 26.16 -2.81
CA VAL A 77 -7.38 27.25 -2.67
C VAL A 77 -7.64 27.60 -1.20
N ALA A 78 -6.81 27.15 -0.26
CA ALA A 78 -7.06 27.27 1.18
C ALA A 78 -7.25 28.72 1.66
N SER A 79 -6.65 29.70 0.96
CA SER A 79 -6.90 31.13 1.20
C SER A 79 -8.32 31.62 0.84
N ALA A 80 -9.12 30.77 0.18
CA ALA A 80 -10.47 31.04 -0.31
C ALA A 80 -11.44 29.85 -0.14
N ALA A 81 -11.09 28.78 0.59
CA ALA A 81 -11.91 27.55 0.65
C ALA A 81 -13.36 27.79 1.12
N THR A 82 -13.56 28.68 2.10
CA THR A 82 -14.89 29.06 2.59
C THR A 82 -15.67 29.92 1.59
N THR A 83 -14.97 30.69 0.76
CA THR A 83 -15.54 31.51 -0.32
C THR A 83 -15.87 30.65 -1.54
N LEU A 84 -15.04 29.64 -1.81
CA LEU A 84 -15.18 28.65 -2.87
C LEU A 84 -16.48 27.86 -2.78
N VAL A 85 -16.84 27.37 -1.58
CA VAL A 85 -18.08 26.59 -1.43
C VAL A 85 -19.30 27.45 -1.78
N LYS A 86 -19.24 28.76 -1.49
CA LYS A 86 -20.28 29.71 -1.90
C LYS A 86 -20.22 30.00 -3.40
N GLU A 87 -19.05 30.36 -3.93
CA GLU A 87 -18.85 30.60 -5.38
C GLU A 87 -19.16 29.39 -6.27
N VAL A 88 -18.92 28.16 -5.81
CA VAL A 88 -19.25 26.91 -6.52
C VAL A 88 -20.76 26.66 -6.55
N THR A 89 -21.44 27.01 -5.46
CA THR A 89 -22.91 26.87 -5.36
C THR A 89 -23.61 27.92 -6.22
N ASP A 90 -23.02 29.13 -6.29
CA ASP A 90 -23.61 30.26 -6.99
C ASP A 90 -23.23 30.32 -8.48
N ASP A 91 -21.99 29.96 -8.86
CA ASP A 91 -21.49 29.99 -10.24
C ASP A 91 -20.43 28.88 -10.53
N PRO A 92 -20.83 27.71 -11.05
CA PRO A 92 -19.89 26.60 -11.31
C PRO A 92 -18.85 26.89 -12.40
N SER A 93 -19.07 27.88 -13.27
CA SER A 93 -18.07 28.31 -14.27
C SER A 93 -16.89 29.09 -13.67
N SER A 94 -17.04 29.63 -12.46
CA SER A 94 -15.97 30.37 -11.77
C SER A 94 -14.82 29.47 -11.31
N ILE A 95 -15.06 28.16 -11.21
CA ILE A 95 -14.10 27.18 -10.71
C ILE A 95 -12.85 27.14 -11.61
N THR A 96 -13.04 27.10 -12.92
CA THR A 96 -11.93 26.97 -13.88
C THR A 96 -11.03 28.21 -13.86
N SER A 97 -11.60 29.40 -13.73
CA SER A 97 -10.82 30.65 -13.66
C SER A 97 -10.13 30.83 -12.30
N LEU A 98 -10.79 30.41 -11.21
CA LEU A 98 -10.19 30.43 -9.88
C LEU A 98 -9.01 29.46 -9.78
N LEU A 99 -9.18 28.23 -10.25
CA LEU A 99 -8.12 27.23 -10.30
C LEU A 99 -6.92 27.74 -11.12
N ALA A 100 -7.16 28.28 -12.31
CA ALA A 100 -6.10 28.81 -13.16
C ALA A 100 -5.31 29.96 -12.51
N THR A 101 -5.93 30.73 -11.62
CA THR A 101 -5.26 31.84 -10.93
C THR A 101 -4.50 31.39 -9.68
N LYS A 102 -5.03 30.39 -8.96
CA LYS A 102 -4.50 29.95 -7.66
C LYS A 102 -3.48 28.83 -7.79
N ILE A 103 -3.65 27.91 -8.73
CA ILE A 103 -2.73 26.78 -8.96
C ILE A 103 -1.29 27.28 -9.19
N PRO A 104 -0.99 28.22 -10.11
CA PRO A 104 0.39 28.66 -10.31
C PRO A 104 1.03 29.28 -9.06
N LYS A 105 0.24 30.02 -8.26
CA LYS A 105 0.71 30.67 -7.02
C LYS A 105 1.02 29.67 -5.90
N ALA A 106 0.35 28.52 -5.88
CA ALA A 106 0.58 27.46 -4.89
C ALA A 106 1.82 26.58 -5.18
N SER A 107 2.56 26.83 -6.28
CA SER A 107 3.77 26.07 -6.63
C SER A 107 4.82 26.02 -5.52
N ASN A 108 5.11 27.16 -4.86
CA ASN A 108 6.06 27.20 -3.74
C ASN A 108 5.62 26.33 -2.56
N PHE A 109 4.32 26.32 -2.25
CA PHE A 109 3.77 25.44 -1.22
C PHE A 109 4.00 23.97 -1.59
N TYR A 110 3.75 23.58 -2.84
CA TYR A 110 3.96 22.20 -3.28
C TYR A 110 5.42 21.80 -3.31
N ILE A 111 6.35 22.69 -3.64
CA ILE A 111 7.79 22.41 -3.51
C ILE A 111 8.14 22.08 -2.06
N SER A 112 7.71 22.91 -1.10
CA SER A 112 7.95 22.66 0.32
C SER A 112 7.27 21.37 0.81
N TYR A 113 6.02 21.15 0.41
CA TYR A 113 5.28 19.94 0.73
C TYR A 113 5.98 18.67 0.21
N LEU A 114 6.41 18.65 -1.05
CA LEU A 114 7.10 17.50 -1.65
C LEU A 114 8.45 17.22 -0.99
N LEU A 115 9.21 18.26 -0.64
CA LEU A 115 10.46 18.14 0.09
C LEU A 115 10.24 17.54 1.48
N VAL A 116 9.34 18.13 2.26
CA VAL A 116 9.04 17.66 3.63
C VAL A 116 8.50 16.23 3.56
N GLN A 117 7.58 15.94 2.65
CA GLN A 117 7.02 14.61 2.50
C GLN A 117 8.10 13.59 2.09
N GLY A 118 8.91 13.92 1.09
CA GLY A 118 10.00 13.07 0.60
C GLY A 118 11.02 12.76 1.69
N LEU A 119 11.49 13.75 2.44
CA LEU A 119 12.48 13.54 3.49
C LEU A 119 11.88 12.89 4.74
N THR A 120 10.78 13.45 5.27
CA THR A 120 10.21 13.01 6.55
C THR A 120 9.59 11.62 6.44
N VAL A 121 8.79 11.34 5.40
CA VAL A 121 8.12 10.05 5.28
C VAL A 121 9.13 8.96 4.89
N ALA A 122 10.08 9.22 3.97
CA ALA A 122 11.09 8.23 3.63
C ALA A 122 11.99 7.91 4.84
N SER A 123 12.43 8.93 5.59
CA SER A 123 13.19 8.74 6.83
C SER A 123 12.38 7.95 7.86
N GLY A 124 11.09 8.26 8.04
CA GLY A 124 10.20 7.53 8.95
C GLY A 124 10.02 6.06 8.58
N VAL A 125 9.88 5.75 7.30
CA VAL A 125 9.76 4.37 6.79
C VAL A 125 11.02 3.55 7.03
N ILE A 126 12.21 4.15 6.81
CA ILE A 126 13.49 3.50 7.05
C ILE A 126 13.73 3.31 8.56
N SER A 127 13.50 4.36 9.35
CA SER A 127 13.78 4.34 10.78
C SER A 127 12.78 3.50 11.59
N GLN A 128 11.63 3.15 11.02
CA GLN A 128 10.59 2.35 11.70
C GLN A 128 10.21 2.88 13.10
N VAL A 129 10.23 4.20 13.30
CA VAL A 129 10.04 4.84 14.62
C VAL A 129 8.71 4.42 15.26
N VAL A 130 7.64 4.38 14.47
CA VAL A 130 6.31 3.97 14.96
C VAL A 130 6.32 2.50 15.39
N GLY A 131 6.91 1.62 14.58
CA GLY A 131 7.08 0.21 14.92
C GLY A 131 7.90 0.02 16.20
N PHE A 132 8.99 0.78 16.35
CA PHE A 132 9.83 0.76 17.54
C PHE A 132 9.08 1.21 18.80
N ILE A 133 8.32 2.31 18.74
CA ILE A 133 7.52 2.79 19.88
C ILE A 133 6.44 1.77 20.25
N ILE A 134 5.73 1.21 19.26
CA ILE A 134 4.71 0.20 19.51
C ILE A 134 5.34 -1.05 20.15
N PHE A 135 6.45 -1.53 19.62
CA PHE A 135 7.11 -2.73 20.11
C PHE A 135 7.72 -2.53 21.50
N LYS A 136 8.44 -1.42 21.72
CA LYS A 136 9.16 -1.17 22.97
C LYS A 136 8.28 -0.64 24.09
N LEU A 137 7.34 0.27 23.79
CA LEU A 137 6.51 0.92 24.80
C LEU A 137 5.18 0.19 24.97
N ILE A 138 4.40 0.05 23.90
CA ILE A 138 3.03 -0.47 24.00
C ILE A 138 3.05 -1.97 24.32
N TYR A 139 3.86 -2.76 23.63
CA TYR A 139 3.86 -4.21 23.86
C TYR A 139 4.47 -4.61 25.21
N ARG A 140 5.41 -3.84 25.76
CA ARG A 140 5.92 -4.07 27.13
C ARG A 140 4.82 -4.00 28.18
N PHE A 141 3.83 -3.11 28.03
CA PHE A 141 2.75 -2.95 29.01
C PHE A 141 1.48 -3.74 28.69
N LEU A 142 1.23 -4.05 27.41
CA LEU A 142 -0.03 -4.66 26.97
C LEU A 142 0.06 -6.18 26.74
N ALA A 143 1.27 -6.73 26.54
CA ALA A 143 1.46 -8.17 26.37
C ALA A 143 1.66 -8.84 27.73
N LYS A 144 0.59 -9.44 28.28
CA LYS A 144 0.60 -10.07 29.60
C LYS A 144 0.80 -11.59 29.57
N THR A 145 0.81 -12.21 28.39
CA THR A 145 1.00 -13.67 28.25
C THR A 145 2.19 -13.99 27.33
N PRO A 146 2.93 -15.09 27.57
CA PRO A 146 4.05 -15.50 26.72
C PRO A 146 3.63 -15.64 25.26
N ARG A 147 2.46 -16.25 25.02
CA ARG A 147 1.85 -16.38 23.69
C ARG A 147 1.64 -15.04 22.99
N SER A 148 1.11 -14.05 23.71
CA SER A 148 0.88 -12.71 23.14
C SER A 148 2.19 -11.99 22.81
N MET A 149 3.25 -12.20 23.60
CA MET A 149 4.58 -11.65 23.30
C MET A 149 5.18 -12.28 22.05
N TYR A 150 5.13 -13.62 21.95
CA TYR A 150 5.64 -14.32 20.77
C TYR A 150 4.86 -13.95 19.50
N GLN A 151 3.53 -13.93 19.54
CA GLN A 151 2.72 -13.59 18.36
C GLN A 151 3.04 -12.18 17.84
N LYS A 152 3.27 -11.22 18.74
CA LYS A 152 3.62 -9.83 18.37
C LYS A 152 5.05 -9.69 17.85
N TRP A 153 6.00 -10.47 18.37
CA TRP A 153 7.38 -10.48 17.90
C TRP A 153 7.55 -11.21 16.56
N SER A 154 6.80 -12.29 16.36
CA SER A 154 6.86 -13.10 15.12
C SER A 154 6.02 -12.53 13.98
N SER A 155 5.07 -11.63 14.25
CA SER A 155 4.31 -10.94 13.21
C SER A 155 5.09 -9.77 12.64
N LEU A 156 5.33 -9.78 11.33
CA LEU A 156 5.83 -8.61 10.60
C LEU A 156 4.73 -7.55 10.45
N SER A 157 5.15 -6.29 10.30
CA SER A 157 4.21 -5.19 10.11
C SER A 157 3.54 -5.32 8.75
N ALA A 158 2.21 -5.34 8.71
CA ALA A 158 1.47 -5.42 7.47
C ALA A 158 1.46 -4.06 6.77
N ILE A 159 1.97 -4.00 5.53
CA ILE A 159 1.83 -2.80 4.72
C ILE A 159 0.42 -2.75 4.12
N SER A 160 -0.29 -1.65 4.37
CA SER A 160 -1.60 -1.46 3.76
C SER A 160 -1.50 -0.59 2.52
N TRP A 161 -1.43 -1.28 1.38
CA TRP A 161 -1.32 -0.67 0.07
C TRP A 161 -2.51 0.24 -0.30
N GLY A 162 -3.72 -0.06 0.19
CA GLY A 162 -4.91 0.76 -0.07
C GLY A 162 -4.83 2.17 0.53
N SER A 163 -4.09 2.36 1.64
CA SER A 163 -3.84 3.69 2.20
C SER A 163 -2.56 4.34 1.69
N THR A 164 -1.54 3.52 1.37
CA THR A 164 -0.21 4.02 1.02
C THR A 164 -0.13 4.52 -0.43
N LEU A 165 -0.69 3.78 -1.39
CA LEU A 165 -0.60 4.15 -2.82
C LEU A 165 -1.24 5.51 -3.14
N PRO A 166 -2.46 5.83 -2.66
CA PRO A 166 -3.10 7.10 -3.00
C PRO A 166 -2.27 8.34 -2.67
N VAL A 167 -1.46 8.29 -1.61
CA VAL A 167 -0.56 9.38 -1.22
C VAL A 167 0.52 9.60 -2.29
N PHE A 168 1.13 8.52 -2.79
CA PHE A 168 2.14 8.59 -3.85
C PHE A 168 1.53 8.95 -5.20
N THR A 169 0.37 8.38 -5.52
CA THR A 169 -0.36 8.76 -6.73
C THR A 169 -0.72 10.25 -6.71
N ASN A 170 -1.09 10.81 -5.56
CA ASN A 170 -1.35 12.24 -5.42
C ASN A 170 -0.08 13.09 -5.63
N ILE A 171 1.08 12.66 -5.13
CA ILE A 171 2.37 13.31 -5.41
C ILE A 171 2.66 13.34 -6.92
N ALA A 172 2.42 12.22 -7.61
CA ALA A 172 2.58 12.14 -9.05
C ALA A 172 1.57 13.03 -9.80
N VAL A 173 0.31 13.08 -9.35
CA VAL A 173 -0.72 13.99 -9.87
C VAL A 173 -0.28 15.46 -9.74
N ILE A 174 0.23 15.87 -8.57
CA ILE A 174 0.78 17.21 -8.37
C ILE A 174 1.93 17.47 -9.37
N GLY A 175 2.85 16.52 -9.51
CA GLY A 175 3.95 16.62 -10.48
C GLY A 175 3.46 16.80 -11.93
N ILE A 176 2.43 16.06 -12.35
CA ILE A 176 1.83 16.17 -13.68
C ILE A 176 1.18 17.54 -13.87
N VAL A 177 0.36 18.00 -12.92
CA VAL A 177 -0.33 19.30 -13.03
C VAL A 177 0.67 20.45 -13.12
N TYR A 178 1.72 20.42 -12.31
CA TYR A 178 2.73 21.48 -12.32
C TYR A 178 3.81 21.32 -13.39
N SER A 179 3.85 20.20 -14.12
CA SER A 179 4.88 19.98 -15.16
C SER A 179 4.91 21.10 -16.22
N CYS A 180 3.73 21.56 -16.66
CA CYS A 180 3.61 22.65 -17.63
C CYS A 180 3.54 24.05 -16.99
N ILE A 181 3.15 24.15 -15.72
CA ILE A 181 2.92 25.44 -15.03
C ILE A 181 4.20 25.93 -14.35
N ALA A 182 4.86 25.05 -13.59
CA ALA A 182 6.08 25.31 -12.85
C ALA A 182 6.98 24.06 -12.88
N PRO A 183 7.80 23.89 -13.94
CA PRO A 183 8.59 22.67 -14.16
C PRO A 183 9.56 22.30 -13.03
N VAL A 184 9.90 23.25 -12.16
CA VAL A 184 10.75 22.97 -10.99
C VAL A 184 10.06 22.01 -10.01
N VAL A 185 8.73 22.03 -9.91
CA VAL A 185 7.95 21.17 -9.00
C VAL A 185 8.14 19.69 -9.32
N ILE A 186 8.16 19.31 -10.61
CA ILE A 186 8.34 17.91 -11.02
C ILE A 186 9.74 17.39 -10.66
N GLY A 187 10.77 18.26 -10.67
CA GLY A 187 12.11 17.91 -10.22
C GLY A 187 12.16 17.51 -8.75
N PHE A 188 11.53 18.29 -7.88
CA PHE A 188 11.40 17.95 -6.46
C PHE A 188 10.51 16.71 -6.24
N GLY A 189 9.45 16.54 -7.03
CA GLY A 189 8.62 15.34 -7.02
C GLY A 189 9.40 14.08 -7.40
N ALA A 190 10.30 14.17 -8.38
CA ALA A 190 11.16 13.06 -8.79
C ALA A 190 12.15 12.67 -7.68
N VAL A 191 12.77 13.65 -7.01
CA VAL A 191 13.65 13.40 -5.86
C VAL A 191 12.88 12.74 -4.72
N ALA A 192 11.67 13.22 -4.39
CA ALA A 192 10.83 12.60 -3.36
C ALA A 192 10.48 11.14 -3.71
N MET A 193 10.07 10.87 -4.95
CA MET A 193 9.78 9.51 -5.43
C MET A 193 11.00 8.59 -5.39
N PHE A 194 12.19 9.11 -5.72
CA PHE A 194 13.43 8.35 -5.63
C PHE A 194 13.76 7.96 -4.18
N LEU A 195 13.57 8.88 -3.23
CA LEU A 195 13.73 8.58 -1.80
C LEU A 195 12.73 7.51 -1.33
N PHE A 196 11.46 7.60 -1.77
CA PHE A 196 10.47 6.57 -1.47
C PHE A 196 10.84 5.22 -2.08
N TYR A 197 11.35 5.19 -3.31
CA TYR A 197 11.80 3.96 -3.94
C TYR A 197 12.86 3.25 -3.09
N ILE A 198 13.89 3.97 -2.61
CA ILE A 198 14.92 3.39 -1.75
C ILE A 198 14.32 2.90 -0.43
N ALA A 199 13.51 3.75 0.22
CA ALA A 199 12.91 3.44 1.52
C ALA A 199 12.01 2.19 1.48
N TYR A 200 11.10 2.13 0.51
CA TYR A 200 10.16 1.02 0.38
C TYR A 200 10.80 -0.24 -0.21
N ARG A 201 11.83 -0.12 -1.06
CA ARG A 201 12.58 -1.29 -1.52
C ARG A 201 13.18 -2.06 -0.35
N TYR A 202 13.83 -1.36 0.58
CA TYR A 202 14.35 -2.00 1.80
C TYR A 202 13.21 -2.56 2.66
N ASN A 203 12.15 -1.76 2.86
CA ASN A 203 11.06 -2.14 3.74
C ASN A 203 10.28 -3.38 3.26
N VAL A 204 9.99 -3.47 1.96
CA VAL A 204 9.28 -4.60 1.35
C VAL A 204 10.11 -5.87 1.40
N LEU A 205 11.44 -5.79 1.29
CA LEU A 205 12.31 -6.97 1.30
C LEU A 205 12.58 -7.50 2.72
N PHE A 206 12.68 -6.63 3.73
CA PHE A 206 13.21 -7.02 5.05
C PHE A 206 12.28 -6.80 6.24
N VAL A 207 11.22 -6.00 6.11
CA VAL A 207 10.43 -5.54 7.28
C VAL A 207 8.94 -5.86 7.16
N SER A 208 8.38 -5.68 5.97
CA SER A 208 6.92 -5.75 5.76
C SER A 208 6.45 -7.12 5.33
N ASP A 209 5.24 -7.47 5.77
CA ASP A 209 4.44 -8.57 5.23
C ASP A 209 3.24 -8.02 4.46
N SER A 210 2.71 -8.79 3.51
CA SER A 210 1.53 -8.42 2.73
C SER A 210 0.44 -9.48 2.89
N PRO A 211 -0.32 -9.46 4.01
CA PRO A 211 -1.32 -10.48 4.28
C PRO A 211 -2.51 -10.45 3.30
N ILE A 212 -2.72 -9.31 2.63
CA ILE A 212 -3.78 -9.14 1.64
C ILE A 212 -3.14 -9.13 0.26
N ASN A 213 -3.51 -10.11 -0.56
CA ASN A 213 -3.05 -10.21 -1.95
C ASN A 213 -4.15 -9.70 -2.90
N THR A 214 -3.87 -8.58 -3.59
CA THR A 214 -4.76 -7.98 -4.61
C THR A 214 -4.40 -8.41 -6.03
N LYS A 215 -3.52 -9.40 -6.21
CA LYS A 215 -3.02 -9.88 -7.51
C LYS A 215 -2.38 -8.77 -8.37
N GLY A 216 -1.85 -7.75 -7.73
CA GLY A 216 -1.26 -6.58 -8.40
C GLY A 216 -2.26 -5.54 -8.92
N LEU A 217 -3.58 -5.72 -8.73
CA LEU A 217 -4.63 -4.80 -9.22
C LEU A 217 -4.52 -3.35 -8.70
N ILE A 218 -3.79 -3.15 -7.60
CA ILE A 218 -3.51 -1.84 -7.03
C ILE A 218 -2.70 -0.95 -7.98
N TYR A 219 -1.76 -1.53 -8.73
CA TYR A 219 -0.90 -0.81 -9.69
C TYR A 219 -1.65 -0.25 -10.90
N PRO A 220 -2.40 -1.03 -11.71
CA PRO A 220 -3.14 -0.49 -12.85
C PRO A 220 -4.19 0.52 -12.40
N ARG A 221 -4.76 0.35 -11.21
CA ARG A 221 -5.67 1.34 -10.62
C ARG A 221 -4.96 2.66 -10.31
N ALA A 222 -3.76 2.61 -9.73
CA ALA A 222 -2.95 3.80 -9.51
C ALA A 222 -2.55 4.48 -10.83
N LEU A 223 -2.26 3.70 -11.89
CA LEU A 223 -1.95 4.24 -13.22
C LEU A 223 -3.16 4.98 -13.83
N GLN A 224 -4.37 4.41 -13.75
CA GLN A 224 -5.60 5.09 -14.17
C GLN A 224 -5.85 6.36 -13.36
N GLN A 225 -5.54 6.36 -12.07
CA GLN A 225 -5.66 7.54 -11.22
C GLN A 225 -4.72 8.69 -11.66
N LEU A 226 -3.55 8.41 -12.26
CA LEU A 226 -2.68 9.46 -12.83
C LEU A 226 -3.33 10.25 -13.96
N LEU A 227 -4.24 9.63 -14.73
CA LEU A 227 -5.01 10.36 -15.76
C LEU A 227 -5.87 11.48 -15.15
N THR A 228 -6.27 11.36 -13.88
CA THR A 228 -6.92 12.46 -13.15
C THR A 228 -6.01 13.69 -13.09
N GLY A 229 -4.69 13.50 -12.91
CA GLY A 229 -3.73 14.59 -12.92
C GLY A 229 -3.58 15.22 -14.31
N VAL A 230 -3.67 14.41 -15.37
CA VAL A 230 -3.68 14.92 -16.75
C VAL A 230 -4.92 15.78 -16.98
N TYR A 231 -6.11 15.31 -16.61
CA TYR A 231 -7.33 16.11 -16.71
C TYR A 231 -7.24 17.41 -15.92
N LEU A 232 -6.75 17.37 -14.68
CA LEU A 232 -6.56 18.57 -13.86
C LEU A 232 -5.58 19.56 -14.51
N ALA A 233 -4.50 19.07 -15.13
CA ALA A 233 -3.55 19.90 -15.86
C ALA A 233 -4.22 20.56 -17.07
N GLU A 234 -4.99 19.79 -17.86
CA GLU A 234 -5.71 20.28 -19.03
C GLU A 234 -6.74 21.36 -18.68
N PHE A 235 -7.57 21.12 -17.65
CA PHE A 235 -8.55 22.10 -17.19
C PHE A 235 -7.89 23.37 -16.64
N CYS A 236 -6.77 23.23 -15.92
CA CYS A 236 -6.03 24.38 -15.42
C CYS A 236 -5.43 25.22 -16.57
N LEU A 237 -4.80 24.58 -17.56
CA LEU A 237 -4.23 25.26 -18.72
C LEU A 237 -5.31 25.91 -19.58
N LEU A 238 -6.44 25.24 -19.79
CA LEU A 238 -7.60 25.81 -20.45
C LEU A 238 -8.06 27.10 -19.73
N GLY A 239 -8.21 27.05 -18.41
CA GLY A 239 -8.57 28.22 -17.62
C GLY A 239 -7.55 29.36 -17.74
N LEU A 240 -6.25 29.03 -17.77
CA LEU A 240 -5.17 30.02 -17.90
C LEU A 240 -5.22 30.70 -19.28
N PHE A 241 -5.43 29.95 -20.36
CA PHE A 241 -5.56 30.52 -21.70
C PHE A 241 -6.84 31.33 -21.91
N ILE A 242 -7.94 30.96 -21.25
CA ILE A 242 -9.17 31.76 -21.20
C ILE A 242 -8.89 33.13 -20.58
N ILE A 243 -8.21 33.17 -19.43
CA ILE A 243 -7.82 34.41 -18.75
C ILE A 243 -6.88 35.25 -19.62
N SER A 244 -5.92 34.60 -20.28
CA SER A 244 -4.98 35.27 -21.20
C SER A 244 -5.60 35.66 -22.55
N LYS A 245 -6.88 35.36 -22.82
CA LYS A 245 -7.60 35.65 -24.07
C LYS A 245 -6.92 35.09 -25.33
N ALA A 246 -6.28 33.92 -25.22
CA ALA A 246 -5.57 33.29 -26.33
C ALA A 246 -6.46 32.29 -27.07
N SER A 247 -7.13 32.71 -28.15
CA SER A 247 -8.14 31.90 -28.86
C SER A 247 -7.59 30.60 -29.48
N GLY A 248 -6.41 30.64 -30.08
CA GLY A 248 -5.78 29.44 -30.67
C GLY A 248 -5.50 28.33 -29.64
N PRO A 249 -4.75 28.63 -28.56
CA PRO A 249 -4.49 27.66 -27.49
C PRO A 249 -5.76 27.11 -26.82
N ILE A 250 -6.82 27.91 -26.67
CA ILE A 250 -8.10 27.43 -26.11
C ILE A 250 -8.69 26.32 -26.98
N VAL A 251 -8.76 26.51 -28.31
CA VAL A 251 -9.29 25.50 -29.23
C VAL A 251 -8.43 24.23 -29.18
N LEU A 252 -7.11 24.38 -29.16
CA LEU A 252 -6.19 23.24 -29.08
C LEU A 252 -6.35 22.46 -27.77
N MET A 253 -6.54 23.14 -26.64
CA MET A 253 -6.80 22.48 -25.35
C MET A 253 -8.13 21.73 -25.32
N ILE A 254 -9.18 22.25 -25.94
CA ILE A 254 -10.46 21.53 -26.05
C ILE A 254 -10.29 20.24 -26.88
N VAL A 255 -9.56 20.31 -28.00
CA VAL A 255 -9.23 19.12 -28.81
C VAL A 255 -8.42 18.11 -27.99
N PHE A 256 -7.47 18.59 -27.18
CA PHE A 256 -6.64 17.73 -26.34
C PHE A 256 -7.45 17.02 -25.25
N ILE A 257 -8.40 17.71 -24.59
CA ILE A 257 -9.32 17.08 -23.63
C ILE A 257 -10.14 15.97 -24.30
N ILE A 258 -10.68 16.22 -25.50
CA ILE A 258 -11.43 15.20 -26.26
C ILE A 258 -10.54 13.99 -26.56
N PHE A 259 -9.30 14.24 -27.01
CA PHE A 259 -8.32 13.18 -27.26
C PHE A 259 -8.03 12.37 -25.99
N THR A 260 -7.83 13.02 -24.84
CA THR A 260 -7.56 12.35 -23.57
C THR A 260 -8.76 11.50 -23.11
N VAL A 261 -10.00 11.96 -23.31
CA VAL A 261 -11.21 11.16 -23.08
C VAL A 261 -11.25 9.92 -23.97
N VAL A 262 -11.02 10.08 -25.28
CA VAL A 262 -10.99 8.94 -26.22
C VAL A 262 -9.89 7.95 -25.83
N TYR A 263 -8.69 8.44 -25.51
CA TYR A 263 -7.58 7.61 -25.04
C TYR A 263 -7.94 6.84 -23.76
N HIS A 264 -8.54 7.51 -22.77
CA HIS A 264 -8.95 6.89 -21.51
C HIS A 264 -9.99 5.76 -21.76
N LEU A 265 -10.96 5.98 -22.65
CA LEU A 265 -11.95 4.97 -23.03
C LEU A 265 -11.30 3.76 -23.72
N LEU A 266 -10.38 4.00 -24.67
CA LEU A 266 -9.64 2.95 -25.36
C LEU A 266 -8.76 2.15 -24.40
N LEU A 267 -8.08 2.83 -23.48
CA LEU A 267 -7.25 2.20 -22.45
C LEU A 267 -8.07 1.27 -21.55
N ASN A 268 -9.23 1.72 -21.08
CA ASN A 268 -10.11 0.89 -20.25
C ASN A 268 -10.70 -0.29 -21.03
N LYS A 269 -11.03 -0.10 -22.31
CA LYS A 269 -11.52 -1.19 -23.18
C LYS A 269 -10.43 -2.23 -23.45
N ALA A 270 -9.17 -1.79 -23.62
CA ALA A 270 -8.04 -2.67 -23.86
C ALA A 270 -7.59 -3.42 -22.59
N LEU A 271 -7.41 -2.72 -21.47
CA LEU A 271 -6.86 -3.31 -20.24
C LEU A 271 -7.91 -4.01 -19.38
N GLY A 272 -9.17 -3.57 -19.41
CA GLY A 272 -10.26 -4.15 -18.62
C GLY A 272 -10.33 -5.70 -18.66
N PRO A 273 -10.38 -6.35 -19.84
CA PRO A 273 -10.40 -7.80 -19.91
C PRO A 273 -9.15 -8.45 -19.31
N LEU A 274 -7.96 -7.88 -19.51
CA LEU A 274 -6.70 -8.45 -19.00
C LEU A 274 -6.60 -8.39 -17.47
N LEU A 275 -7.25 -7.42 -16.84
CA LEU A 275 -7.17 -7.23 -15.38
C LEU A 275 -8.13 -8.14 -14.60
N TYR A 276 -9.29 -8.46 -15.17
CA TYR A 276 -10.35 -9.16 -14.45
C TYR A 276 -10.64 -10.57 -14.97
N THR A 277 -10.12 -10.95 -16.14
CA THR A 277 -10.29 -12.29 -16.70
C THR A 277 -8.96 -13.03 -16.74
N LEU A 278 -8.97 -14.30 -16.35
CA LEU A 278 -7.81 -15.17 -16.52
C LEU A 278 -7.79 -15.66 -17.98
N PRO A 279 -6.68 -15.52 -18.73
CA PRO A 279 -6.61 -16.02 -20.09
C PRO A 279 -6.82 -17.53 -20.13
N LYS A 280 -7.72 -18.03 -20.99
CA LYS A 280 -7.95 -19.48 -21.15
C LYS A 280 -6.73 -20.21 -21.73
N SER A 281 -5.90 -19.51 -22.50
CA SER A 281 -4.62 -20.04 -22.99
C SER A 281 -3.65 -20.38 -21.85
N LEU A 282 -3.65 -19.59 -20.77
CA LEU A 282 -2.84 -19.87 -19.58
C LEU A 282 -3.26 -21.18 -18.91
N MET A 283 -4.57 -21.40 -18.76
CA MET A 283 -5.08 -22.64 -18.18
C MET A 283 -4.77 -23.86 -19.05
N ALA A 284 -4.82 -23.71 -20.38
CA ALA A 284 -4.46 -24.78 -21.30
C ALA A 284 -2.95 -25.10 -21.27
N GLU A 285 -2.09 -24.09 -21.11
CA GLU A 285 -0.65 -24.29 -20.98
C GLU A 285 -0.28 -24.93 -19.64
N GLU A 286 -0.94 -24.52 -18.54
CA GLU A 286 -0.75 -25.13 -17.21
C GLU A 286 -1.23 -26.58 -17.17
N SER A 287 -2.34 -26.92 -17.86
CA SER A 287 -2.77 -28.32 -17.99
C SER A 287 -1.80 -29.15 -18.82
N ASN A 288 -1.26 -28.59 -19.90
CA ASN A 288 -0.27 -29.30 -20.74
C ASN A 288 1.05 -29.55 -19.98
N ASP A 289 1.50 -28.58 -19.17
CA ASP A 289 2.68 -28.75 -18.30
C ASP A 289 2.43 -29.79 -17.19
N ALA A 290 1.22 -29.86 -16.63
CA ALA A 290 0.85 -30.85 -15.61
C ALA A 290 0.76 -32.29 -16.17
N GLU A 291 0.50 -32.45 -17.47
CA GLU A 291 0.46 -33.73 -18.16
C GLU A 291 1.86 -34.25 -18.57
N THR A 292 2.92 -33.45 -18.44
CA THR A 292 4.30 -33.92 -18.57
C THR A 292 4.90 -34.25 -17.19
N PRO A 293 4.80 -35.50 -16.69
CA PRO A 293 5.55 -35.90 -15.51
C PRO A 293 7.04 -35.92 -15.86
N ASP A 294 7.86 -35.34 -14.97
CA ASP A 294 9.32 -35.36 -15.01
C ASP A 294 9.84 -36.79 -15.27
N THR A 295 10.10 -37.11 -16.54
CA THR A 295 10.92 -38.26 -16.90
C THR A 295 12.33 -37.72 -17.10
N ASN A 296 13.12 -37.89 -16.05
CA ASN A 296 14.48 -37.44 -15.91
C ASN A 296 15.37 -37.85 -17.10
N GLY A 297 16.21 -36.93 -17.56
CA GLY A 297 17.53 -37.19 -18.15
C GLY A 297 17.69 -38.28 -19.23
N LYS A 298 18.01 -37.80 -20.44
CA LYS A 298 18.67 -38.46 -21.60
C LYS A 298 17.75 -38.96 -22.72
N ASN A 299 18.02 -38.36 -23.87
CA ASN A 299 17.86 -38.83 -25.24
C ASN A 299 16.46 -39.30 -25.65
N SER A 300 15.82 -38.49 -26.51
CA SER A 300 15.20 -38.97 -27.75
C SER A 300 14.92 -37.77 -28.66
N GLU A 301 15.70 -37.65 -29.73
CA GLU A 301 15.24 -37.03 -30.97
C GLU A 301 14.15 -37.93 -31.55
N GLN A 302 12.93 -37.42 -31.72
CA GLN A 302 12.08 -37.78 -32.87
C GLN A 302 10.87 -36.85 -33.01
N ASN A 303 10.65 -36.45 -34.27
CA ASN A 303 9.63 -35.53 -34.78
C ASN A 303 8.19 -35.91 -34.42
N MET A 304 7.34 -34.91 -34.12
CA MET A 304 6.06 -34.72 -34.82
C MET A 304 5.39 -33.38 -34.50
N ASP A 305 5.25 -32.59 -35.56
CA ASP A 305 4.17 -31.67 -35.94
C ASP A 305 3.30 -31.00 -34.84
N SER A 306 3.66 -29.77 -34.50
CA SER A 306 2.69 -28.73 -34.12
C SER A 306 3.22 -27.39 -34.59
N SER A 307 2.44 -26.69 -35.41
CA SER A 307 2.82 -25.46 -36.09
C SER A 307 3.52 -24.45 -35.17
N PRO A 308 4.70 -23.91 -35.55
CA PRO A 308 5.37 -22.91 -34.73
C PRO A 308 4.59 -21.60 -34.84
N VAL A 309 4.05 -21.11 -33.72
CA VAL A 309 3.72 -19.69 -33.58
C VAL A 309 5.02 -18.92 -33.87
N PRO A 310 5.03 -17.93 -34.79
CA PRO A 310 6.27 -17.34 -35.25
C PRO A 310 6.93 -16.56 -34.10
N THR A 311 8.00 -17.14 -33.55
CA THR A 311 8.95 -16.44 -32.70
C THR A 311 9.72 -15.46 -33.56
N VAL A 312 9.27 -14.20 -33.58
CA VAL A 312 10.00 -13.10 -34.22
C VAL A 312 11.19 -12.72 -33.31
N HIS A 313 12.23 -13.55 -33.29
CA HIS A 313 13.57 -13.11 -32.89
C HIS A 313 14.35 -12.70 -34.14
N SER A 314 13.94 -11.58 -34.72
CA SER A 314 14.78 -10.82 -35.64
C SER A 314 15.57 -9.81 -34.81
N GLN A 315 16.89 -9.78 -34.98
CA GLN A 315 17.76 -8.75 -34.42
C GLN A 315 17.25 -7.38 -34.85
N ARG A 316 16.53 -6.69 -33.95
CA ARG A 316 16.08 -5.32 -34.15
C ARG A 316 16.73 -4.42 -33.10
N ASP A 317 17.09 -3.23 -33.54
CA ASP A 317 17.81 -2.20 -32.79
C ASP A 317 17.25 -1.98 -31.38
N THR A 318 18.15 -1.68 -30.44
CA THR A 318 17.87 -1.37 -29.02
C THR A 318 16.79 -0.30 -28.84
N PHE A 319 16.63 0.59 -29.82
CA PHE A 319 15.60 1.63 -29.79
C PHE A 319 14.19 1.09 -30.07
N THR A 320 14.04 0.20 -31.05
CA THR A 320 12.78 -0.54 -31.28
C THR A 320 12.42 -1.45 -30.10
N ARG A 321 13.43 -2.02 -29.44
CA ARG A 321 13.25 -2.82 -28.21
C ARG A 321 12.67 -2.01 -27.04
N PHE A 322 12.97 -0.70 -26.97
CA PHE A 322 12.45 0.21 -25.97
C PHE A 322 11.01 0.69 -26.30
N ILE A 323 10.68 0.86 -27.58
CA ILE A 323 9.37 1.35 -28.02
C ILE A 323 8.31 0.23 -28.06
N GLU A 324 8.67 -0.99 -28.47
CA GLU A 324 7.74 -2.13 -28.60
C GLU A 324 7.79 -3.10 -27.40
N THR A 325 8.00 -2.56 -26.21
CA THR A 325 8.11 -3.37 -24.98
C THR A 325 6.85 -4.21 -24.71
N TYR A 326 5.67 -3.78 -25.19
CA TYR A 326 4.40 -4.48 -24.99
C TYR A 326 4.21 -5.74 -25.88
N ILE A 327 4.94 -5.85 -27.00
CA ILE A 327 4.86 -6.99 -27.93
C ILE A 327 5.82 -8.11 -27.51
N GLN A 328 6.91 -7.78 -26.80
CA GLN A 328 8.06 -8.68 -26.61
C GLN A 328 8.02 -9.55 -25.35
N TYR A 329 7.06 -9.35 -24.45
CA TYR A 329 6.95 -10.13 -23.23
C TYR A 329 5.74 -11.05 -23.27
N ASP A 330 5.77 -12.00 -24.19
CA ASP A 330 4.89 -13.16 -24.13
C ASP A 330 5.13 -13.90 -22.81
N TYR A 331 4.06 -14.38 -22.18
CA TYR A 331 4.10 -15.04 -20.88
C TYR A 331 5.10 -16.21 -20.89
N ALA A 332 5.09 -17.00 -21.97
CA ALA A 332 6.01 -18.13 -22.16
C ALA A 332 7.49 -17.72 -22.15
N THR A 333 7.81 -16.50 -22.63
CA THR A 333 9.17 -15.96 -22.64
C THR A 333 9.55 -15.42 -21.27
N LEU A 334 8.67 -14.66 -20.62
CA LEU A 334 8.89 -14.16 -19.24
C LEU A 334 9.05 -15.32 -18.25
N ARG A 335 8.27 -16.39 -18.39
CA ARG A 335 8.31 -17.58 -17.54
C ARG A 335 9.66 -18.31 -17.60
N LYS A 336 10.39 -18.22 -18.70
CA LYS A 336 11.76 -18.76 -18.84
C LYS A 336 12.82 -17.91 -18.14
N ILE A 337 12.56 -16.61 -17.98
CA ILE A 337 13.48 -15.64 -17.38
C ILE A 337 13.28 -15.56 -15.87
N VAL A 338 12.04 -15.74 -15.40
CA VAL A 338 11.76 -15.92 -13.98
C VAL A 338 12.49 -17.18 -13.54
N PRO A 339 13.45 -17.10 -12.60
CA PRO A 339 14.02 -18.30 -12.01
C PRO A 339 12.83 -19.08 -11.47
N ARG A 340 12.57 -20.26 -12.03
CA ARG A 340 11.83 -21.28 -11.30
C ARG A 340 12.73 -21.55 -10.10
N SER A 341 12.55 -20.81 -8.99
CA SER A 341 13.01 -21.33 -7.72
C SER A 341 12.48 -22.75 -7.74
N GLU A 342 13.38 -23.73 -7.69
CA GLU A 342 13.01 -25.14 -7.55
C GLU A 342 11.76 -25.13 -6.71
N THR A 343 10.66 -25.60 -7.30
CA THR A 343 9.36 -25.83 -6.68
C THR A 343 9.60 -25.80 -5.20
N PHE A 344 9.15 -24.76 -4.47
CA PHE A 344 9.22 -24.76 -3.02
C PHE A 344 8.63 -26.11 -2.65
N HIS A 345 9.51 -27.09 -2.39
CA HIS A 345 9.10 -28.48 -2.29
C HIS A 345 8.13 -28.40 -1.16
N ASN A 346 6.84 -28.63 -1.44
CA ASN A 346 5.75 -28.40 -0.51
C ASN A 346 6.25 -28.78 0.87
N GLN A 347 6.69 -27.80 1.67
CA GLN A 347 7.19 -28.06 3.02
C GLN A 347 5.99 -28.31 3.94
N LEU A 348 4.80 -28.45 3.36
CA LEU A 348 3.72 -29.14 4.00
C LEU A 348 4.21 -30.57 4.23
N ALA A 349 4.27 -30.94 5.50
CA ALA A 349 4.36 -32.34 5.85
C ALA A 349 3.25 -33.08 5.10
N GLU A 350 3.50 -34.30 4.64
CA GLU A 350 2.55 -35.10 3.87
C GLU A 350 1.18 -35.19 4.58
N ALA A 351 1.21 -35.25 5.92
CA ALA A 351 0.04 -35.16 6.79
C ALA A 351 -0.73 -33.83 6.70
N ASP A 352 -0.09 -32.68 6.49
CA ASP A 352 -0.77 -31.39 6.34
C ASP A 352 -1.46 -31.28 4.97
N ALA A 353 -0.90 -31.90 3.94
CA ALA A 353 -1.48 -31.96 2.60
C ALA A 353 -2.73 -32.85 2.55
N GLU A 354 -2.68 -34.04 3.16
CA GLU A 354 -3.82 -34.96 3.27
C GLU A 354 -5.00 -34.34 4.03
N ASN A 355 -4.69 -33.53 5.04
CA ASN A 355 -5.68 -32.93 5.93
C ASN A 355 -6.13 -31.52 5.49
N ALA A 356 -5.63 -30.99 4.37
CA ALA A 356 -5.83 -29.60 3.94
C ALA A 356 -7.30 -29.21 3.73
N PHE A 357 -8.14 -30.17 3.29
CA PHE A 357 -9.57 -29.95 3.02
C PHE A 357 -10.48 -30.35 4.18
N LEU A 358 -9.92 -30.90 5.27
CA LEU A 358 -10.71 -31.27 6.43
C LEU A 358 -11.01 -30.04 7.29
N PRO A 359 -12.21 -29.96 7.89
CA PRO A 359 -12.56 -28.84 8.76
C PRO A 359 -11.61 -28.79 9.97
N PRO A 360 -11.33 -27.59 10.52
CA PRO A 360 -10.42 -27.43 11.66
C PRO A 360 -10.78 -28.27 12.88
N SER A 361 -12.05 -28.66 13.04
CA SER A 361 -12.49 -29.54 14.12
C SER A 361 -11.87 -30.94 14.07
N VAL A 362 -11.45 -31.40 12.89
CA VAL A 362 -10.85 -32.73 12.68
C VAL A 362 -9.32 -32.67 12.79
N THR A 363 -8.71 -31.55 12.39
CA THR A 363 -7.25 -31.41 12.25
C THR A 363 -6.62 -30.63 13.41
N SER A 364 -7.41 -29.88 14.18
CA SER A 364 -6.90 -29.09 15.30
C SER A 364 -6.36 -29.99 16.40
N LYS A 365 -5.04 -29.96 16.58
CA LYS A 365 -4.38 -30.55 17.75
C LYS A 365 -4.86 -29.87 19.03
N VAL A 366 -4.83 -30.60 20.14
CA VAL A 366 -5.09 -30.05 21.48
C VAL A 366 -4.15 -28.87 21.71
N PRO A 367 -4.66 -27.68 22.12
CA PRO A 367 -3.81 -26.52 22.32
C PRO A 367 -2.83 -26.77 23.46
N LEU A 368 -1.55 -26.50 23.21
CA LEU A 368 -0.50 -26.53 24.22
C LEU A 368 -0.62 -25.30 25.12
N LEU A 369 -0.76 -25.51 26.42
CA LEU A 369 -0.77 -24.44 27.41
C LEU A 369 0.67 -23.99 27.70
N TRP A 370 0.96 -22.71 27.50
CA TRP A 370 2.29 -22.15 27.70
C TRP A 370 2.28 -21.17 28.88
N VAL A 371 2.92 -21.57 29.97
CA VAL A 371 2.98 -20.84 31.25
C VAL A 371 4.40 -20.31 31.45
N PRO A 372 4.62 -19.13 32.06
CA PRO A 372 5.97 -18.70 32.39
C PRO A 372 6.52 -19.50 33.58
N ARG A 373 7.80 -19.87 33.53
CA ARG A 373 8.51 -20.48 34.66
C ARG A 373 8.65 -19.48 35.79
N ASP A 374 8.23 -19.85 36.98
CA ASP A 374 8.38 -19.04 38.18
C ASP A 374 9.66 -19.40 38.95
N SER A 375 10.10 -18.52 39.85
CA SER A 375 11.26 -18.75 40.72
C SER A 375 10.95 -19.70 41.89
N ILE A 376 9.67 -19.87 42.22
CA ILE A 376 9.19 -20.63 43.39
C ILE A 376 8.92 -22.11 43.04
N GLY A 377 8.73 -22.42 41.75
CA GLY A 377 8.54 -23.79 41.25
C GLY A 377 7.07 -24.22 41.10
N ILE A 378 6.12 -23.30 41.27
CA ILE A 378 4.68 -23.54 41.08
C ILE A 378 4.39 -23.96 39.64
N SER A 379 5.10 -23.41 38.65
CA SER A 379 4.95 -23.81 37.25
C SER A 379 5.31 -25.28 37.05
N SER A 380 6.35 -25.77 37.74
CA SER A 380 6.81 -27.15 37.64
C SER A 380 5.85 -28.12 38.31
N GLU A 381 5.27 -27.73 39.45
CA GLU A 381 4.23 -28.51 40.13
C GLU A 381 2.94 -28.59 39.29
N GLU A 382 2.46 -27.46 38.76
CA GLU A 382 1.31 -27.40 37.87
C GLU A 382 1.50 -28.25 36.60
N ILE A 383 2.71 -28.26 36.03
CA ILE A 383 3.05 -29.15 34.90
C ILE A 383 2.95 -30.62 35.30
N SER A 384 3.40 -30.98 36.50
CA SER A 384 3.38 -32.36 36.99
C SER A 384 1.96 -32.90 37.25
N GLU A 385 1.06 -32.03 37.71
CA GLU A 385 -0.33 -32.36 38.01
C GLU A 385 -1.20 -32.32 36.75
N THR A 386 -1.22 -31.16 36.08
CA THR A 386 -2.11 -30.88 34.94
C THR A 386 -1.60 -31.48 33.62
N GLY A 387 -0.28 -31.74 33.51
CA GLY A 387 0.33 -32.37 32.32
C GLY A 387 -0.19 -33.76 32.01
N LYS A 388 -0.87 -34.43 32.95
CA LYS A 388 -1.55 -35.72 32.74
C LYS A 388 -2.83 -35.59 31.92
N VAL A 389 -3.45 -34.41 31.91
CA VAL A 389 -4.77 -34.15 31.30
C VAL A 389 -4.63 -33.29 30.04
N ILE A 390 -3.84 -32.21 30.10
CA ILE A 390 -3.66 -31.25 29.02
C ILE A 390 -2.17 -31.03 28.80
N PRO A 391 -1.67 -31.00 27.55
CA PRO A 391 -0.29 -30.66 27.28
C PRO A 391 0.01 -29.23 27.77
N ILE A 392 0.98 -29.10 28.68
CA ILE A 392 1.43 -27.85 29.31
C ILE A 392 2.96 -27.80 29.35
N THR A 393 3.53 -26.62 29.18
CA THR A 393 4.99 -26.40 29.22
C THR A 393 5.34 -25.02 29.78
N ASP A 394 6.48 -24.92 30.47
CA ASP A 394 7.07 -23.66 30.95
C ASP A 394 8.34 -23.25 30.20
N GLU A 395 8.66 -23.93 29.10
CA GLU A 395 9.92 -23.71 28.40
C GLU A 395 9.97 -22.33 27.72
N GLY A 396 11.12 -21.66 27.86
CA GLY A 396 11.46 -20.43 27.15
C GLY A 396 10.90 -19.13 27.73
N ALA A 397 9.93 -19.16 28.65
CA ALA A 397 9.39 -17.96 29.30
C ALA A 397 9.66 -17.98 30.81
N ILE A 398 10.08 -16.85 31.39
CA ILE A 398 10.41 -16.71 32.81
C ILE A 398 9.60 -15.57 33.40
N LEU A 399 8.99 -15.79 34.57
CA LEU A 399 8.37 -14.75 35.38
C LEU A 399 9.43 -14.12 36.28
N GLY A 400 9.73 -12.85 36.05
CA GLY A 400 10.66 -12.08 36.90
C GLY A 400 10.01 -11.69 38.24
N ASP A 401 10.85 -11.36 39.22
CA ASP A 401 10.42 -10.88 40.55
C ASP A 401 9.66 -9.54 40.47
N ASP A 402 9.79 -8.82 39.35
CA ASP A 402 9.03 -7.61 39.00
C ASP A 402 7.61 -7.91 38.48
N ASN A 403 7.19 -9.19 38.52
CA ASN A 403 5.94 -9.70 37.97
C ASN A 403 5.80 -9.46 36.45
N PHE A 404 6.91 -9.21 35.76
CA PHE A 404 6.96 -9.14 34.30
C PHE A 404 7.48 -10.44 33.72
N ILE A 405 6.82 -10.90 32.66
CA ILE A 405 7.25 -12.07 31.91
C ILE A 405 8.36 -11.64 30.95
N THR A 406 9.44 -12.41 30.93
CA THR A 406 10.53 -12.29 29.98
C THR A 406 10.59 -13.55 29.12
N TRP A 407 10.83 -13.38 27.82
CA TRP A 407 10.98 -14.48 26.87
C TRP A 407 12.28 -14.22 26.11
N ASN A 408 13.14 -15.24 25.98
CA ASN A 408 14.40 -15.11 25.23
C ASN A 408 14.20 -15.53 23.77
N PRO A 409 14.21 -14.58 22.81
CA PRO A 409 13.96 -14.87 21.40
C PRO A 409 15.14 -15.57 20.69
N GLU A 410 16.34 -15.57 21.28
CA GLU A 410 17.57 -16.00 20.58
C GLU A 410 17.93 -17.48 20.82
N THR A 411 17.52 -18.07 21.94
CA THR A 411 17.99 -19.41 22.36
C THR A 411 16.95 -20.52 22.27
N SER A 412 15.65 -20.21 22.17
CA SER A 412 14.60 -21.24 22.06
C SER A 412 13.48 -20.83 21.11
N ARG A 413 13.09 -21.74 20.19
CA ARG A 413 11.81 -21.60 19.48
C ARG A 413 10.70 -21.82 20.50
N PRO A 414 9.69 -20.95 20.56
CA PRO A 414 8.62 -21.13 21.53
C PRO A 414 7.87 -22.42 21.21
N PRO A 415 7.30 -23.07 22.23
CA PRO A 415 6.69 -24.39 22.06
C PRO A 415 5.41 -24.37 21.21
N ILE A 416 4.84 -23.18 20.95
CA ILE A 416 3.72 -22.93 20.04
C ILE A 416 4.15 -22.48 18.63
N TRP A 417 5.44 -22.52 18.31
CA TRP A 417 5.99 -22.11 17.02
C TRP A 417 5.42 -22.97 15.89
N LYS A 418 5.03 -22.32 14.79
CA LYS A 418 4.66 -23.00 13.55
C LYS A 418 5.56 -22.47 12.42
N PRO A 419 6.05 -23.33 11.52
CA PRO A 419 6.73 -22.86 10.32
C PRO A 419 5.80 -21.95 9.53
N LYS A 420 6.32 -20.83 9.01
CA LYS A 420 5.57 -19.97 8.10
C LYS A 420 5.42 -20.73 6.79
N ILE A 421 4.18 -21.02 6.40
CA ILE A 421 3.88 -21.63 5.11
C ILE A 421 3.93 -20.50 4.07
N TYR A 422 4.85 -20.61 3.11
CA TYR A 422 4.90 -19.73 1.95
C TYR A 422 4.05 -20.38 0.86
N TYR A 423 2.99 -19.69 0.43
CA TYR A 423 2.11 -20.10 -0.66
C TYR A 423 2.52 -19.44 -1.97
#